data_AF-A0A4Q3T4L9-F1
#
_entry.id   AF-A0A4Q3T4L9-F1
#
_cell.length_a   1.000
_cell.length_b   1.000
_cell.length_c   1.000
_cell.angle_alpha   90.00
_cell.angle_beta   90.00
_cell.angle_gamma   90.00
#
_symmetry.space_group_name_H-M   'P 1'
#
loop_
_entity.id
_entity.type
_entity.pdbx_description
1 polymer ?
#
loop_
_entity_poly.entity_id
_entity_poly.type
_entity_poly.pdbx_seq_one_letter_code
_entity_poly.pdbx_strand_id
1 'polypeptide(L)' 'MVIDGRDRVNCCRHSLASLSARGVVIWDNAERKRYRPGFALLEAHGFRRLNFHGLGPINGAPWLTSIFYRDGNCLGV' A
#
# COMPACT_ATOMS: atom_id res chain seq x y z
N MET A 1 -4.92 6.89 -3.08
CA MET A 1 -5.70 5.66 -3.34
C MET A 1 -5.63 4.77 -2.12
N VAL A 2 -6.74 4.19 -1.70
CA VAL A 2 -6.80 3.24 -0.56
C VAL A 2 -7.08 1.85 -1.11
N ILE A 3 -6.35 0.84 -0.63
CA ILE A 3 -6.51 -0.56 -1.03
C ILE A 3 -6.86 -1.39 0.20
N ASP A 4 -8.09 -1.92 0.17
CA ASP A 4 -8.65 -2.87 1.13
C ASP A 4 -9.43 -3.99 0.36
N GLY A 5 -10.00 -4.98 1.05
CA GLY A 5 -10.76 -6.10 0.47
C GLY A 5 -9.88 -7.31 0.13
N ARG A 6 -10.44 -8.41 -0.39
CA ARG A 6 -9.65 -9.66 -0.54
C ARG A 6 -8.71 -9.68 -1.75
N ASP A 7 -9.04 -8.97 -2.83
CA ASP A 7 -8.31 -8.98 -4.10
C ASP A 7 -7.38 -7.77 -4.30
N ARG A 8 -6.68 -7.38 -3.22
CA ARG A 8 -5.87 -6.15 -3.16
C ARG A 8 -4.83 -6.03 -4.28
N VAL A 9 -4.24 -7.15 -4.73
CA VAL A 9 -3.22 -7.16 -5.79
C VAL A 9 -3.81 -6.77 -7.14
N ASN A 10 -4.94 -7.36 -7.53
CA ASN A 10 -5.59 -6.98 -8.79
C ASN A 10 -6.17 -5.57 -8.70
N CYS A 11 -6.74 -5.18 -7.56
CA CYS A 11 -7.16 -3.79 -7.33
C CYS A 11 -5.99 -2.83 -7.62
N CYS A 12 -4.83 -3.05 -6.99
CA CYS A 12 -3.62 -2.26 -7.23
C CYS A 12 -3.24 -2.21 -8.71
N ARG A 13 -3.21 -3.37 -9.39
CA ARG A 13 -2.82 -3.46 -10.80
C ARG A 13 -3.73 -2.64 -11.71
N HIS A 14 -5.04 -2.70 -11.49
CA HIS A 14 -6.02 -2.07 -12.36
C HIS A 14 -6.27 -0.58 -12.04
N SER A 15 -5.93 -0.14 -10.82
CA SER A 15 -6.16 1.24 -10.40
C SER A 15 -4.91 2.13 -10.47
N LEU A 16 -3.72 1.56 -10.61
CA LEU A 16 -2.46 2.30 -10.59
C LEU A 16 -2.38 3.38 -11.67
N ALA A 17 -2.89 3.10 -12.87
CA ALA A 17 -2.90 4.05 -13.99
C ALA A 17 -3.78 5.29 -13.73
N SER A 18 -4.76 5.18 -12.83
CA SER A 18 -5.65 6.29 -12.45
C SER A 18 -5.05 7.19 -11.36
N LEU A 19 -3.90 6.81 -10.79
CA LEU A 19 -3.24 7.57 -9.73
C LEU A 19 -2.42 8.72 -10.32
N SER A 20 -2.68 9.93 -9.85
CA SER A 20 -1.90 11.11 -10.29
C SER A 20 -0.42 10.99 -9.91
N ALA A 21 0.43 11.80 -10.54
CA ALA A 21 1.86 11.86 -10.23
C ALA A 21 2.13 12.10 -8.73
N ARG A 22 1.30 12.94 -8.10
CA ARG A 22 1.36 13.28 -6.67
C ARG A 22 0.65 12.28 -5.75
N GLY A 23 -0.03 11.28 -6.32
CA GLY A 23 -0.84 10.35 -5.56
C GLY A 23 0.00 9.33 -4.76
N VAL A 24 -0.54 8.94 -3.61
CA VAL A 24 -0.01 7.86 -2.76
C VAL A 24 -0.96 6.66 -2.73
N VAL A 25 -0.45 5.48 -2.39
CA VAL A 25 -1.25 4.27 -2.14
C VAL A 25 -1.20 3.93 -0.66
N ILE A 26 -2.35 3.84 -0.02
CA ILE A 26 -2.49 3.36 1.36
C ILE A 26 -2.97 1.91 1.28
N TRP A 27 -2.17 1.00 1.81
CA TRP A 27 -2.42 -0.43 1.76
C TRP A 27 -2.69 -0.97 3.15
N ASP A 28 -3.92 -1.44 3.36
CA ASP A 28 -4.35 -2.02 4.63
C ASP A 28 -3.96 -3.52 4.74
N ASN A 29 -3.61 -3.96 5.95
CA ASN A 29 -3.12 -5.30 6.28
C ASN A 29 -2.00 -5.81 5.34
N ALA A 30 -0.97 -4.99 5.16
CA ALA A 30 0.19 -5.27 4.34
C ALA A 30 1.14 -6.32 4.94
N GLU A 31 0.91 -6.83 6.16
CA GLU A 31 1.70 -7.92 6.76
C GLU A 31 1.52 -9.26 6.01
N ARG A 32 0.42 -9.40 5.26
CA ARG A 32 0.06 -10.66 4.60
C ARG A 32 0.93 -10.91 3.38
N LYS A 33 1.77 -11.96 3.45
CA LYS A 33 2.74 -12.34 2.40
C LYS A 33 2.14 -12.50 1.00
N ARG A 34 0.87 -12.91 0.88
CA ARG A 34 0.17 -13.08 -0.42
C ARG A 34 0.04 -11.78 -1.22
N TYR A 35 0.22 -10.61 -0.59
CA TYR A 35 0.14 -9.31 -1.24
C TYR A 35 1.47 -8.79 -1.80
N ARG A 36 2.58 -9.51 -1.58
CA ARG A 36 3.91 -9.16 -2.10
C ARG A 36 3.95 -8.84 -3.61
N PRO A 37 3.21 -9.54 -4.50
CA PRO A 37 3.20 -9.17 -5.92
C PRO A 37 2.71 -7.75 -6.18
N GLY A 38 1.76 -7.24 -5.38
CA GLY A 38 1.31 -5.85 -5.46
C GLY A 38 2.38 -4.86 -4.99
N PHE A 39 3.17 -5.23 -3.97
CA PHE A 39 4.28 -4.40 -3.49
C PHE A 39 5.39 -4.30 -4.54
N ALA A 40 5.77 -5.43 -5.13
CA ALA A 40 6.77 -5.48 -6.21
C ALA A 40 6.32 -4.65 -7.43
N LEU A 41 5.03 -4.69 -7.77
CA LEU A 41 4.47 -3.83 -8.81
C LEU A 41 4.65 -2.34 -8.48
N LEU A 42 4.34 -1.92 -7.25
CA LEU A 42 4.50 -0.53 -6.83
C LEU A 42 5.97 -0.11 -6.80
N GLU A 43 6.86 -0.95 -6.27
CA GLU A 43 8.31 -0.70 -6.27
C GLU A 43 8.85 -0.54 -7.70
N ALA A 44 8.42 -1.40 -8.64
CA ALA A 44 8.78 -1.28 -10.05
C ALA A 44 8.28 0.02 -10.72
N HIS A 45 7.24 0.66 -10.15
CA HIS A 45 6.73 1.98 -10.58
C HIS A 45 7.32 3.15 -9.79
N GLY A 46 8.44 2.91 -9.08
CA GLY A 46 9.20 3.94 -8.37
C GLY A 46 8.63 4.34 -7.02
N PHE A 47 7.69 3.59 -6.46
CA PHE A 47 7.17 3.88 -5.13
C PHE A 47 8.12 3.38 -4.04
N ARG A 48 8.39 4.24 -3.06
CA ARG A 48 8.99 3.87 -1.76
C ARG A 48 7.88 3.49 -0.78
N ARG A 49 8.22 2.77 0.28
CA ARG A 49 7.26 2.26 1.27
C ARG A 49 7.56 2.75 2.68
N LEU A 50 6.54 3.31 3.33
CA LEU A 50 6.51 3.63 4.77
C LEU A 50 5.57 2.67 5.48
N ASN A 51 6.00 2.13 6.61
CA ASN A 51 5.28 1.11 7.36
C ASN A 51 4.77 1.64 8.70
N PHE A 52 3.51 1.36 8.99
CA PHE A 52 2.87 1.67 10.26
C PHE A 52 2.40 0.38 10.90
N HIS A 53 3.11 -0.04 11.95
CA HIS A 53 2.76 -1.21 12.73
C HIS A 53 1.86 -0.80 13.91
N GLY A 54 0.85 -1.60 14.19
CA GLY A 54 -0.05 -1.38 15.33
C GLY A 54 -0.74 -2.66 15.77
N LEU A 55 -1.37 -2.62 16.94
CA LEU A 55 -2.19 -3.73 17.41
C LEU A 55 -3.56 -3.68 16.73
N GLY A 56 -3.95 -4.80 16.11
CA GLY A 56 -5.30 -4.97 15.62
C GLY A 56 -6.27 -5.31 16.76
N PRO A 57 -7.54 -4.90 16.69
CA PRO A 57 -8.53 -5.27 17.69
C PRO A 57 -8.66 -6.79 17.78
N ILE A 58 -8.66 -7.32 19.00
CA ILE A 58 -8.92 -8.74 19.30
C ILE A 58 -7.91 -9.68 18.60
N ASN A 59 -6.72 -9.19 18.27
CA ASN A 59 -5.66 -9.97 17.63
C ASN A 59 -4.35 -9.86 18.41
N GLY A 60 -3.71 -10.99 18.70
CA GLY A 60 -2.40 -11.04 19.34
C GLY A 60 -1.23 -10.71 18.40
N ALA A 61 -1.49 -10.64 17.09
CA ALA A 61 -0.50 -10.27 16.07
C ALA A 61 -0.65 -8.81 15.64
N PRO A 62 0.46 -8.11 15.36
CA PRO A 62 0.40 -6.74 14.85
C PRO A 62 -0.17 -6.71 13.43
N TRP A 63 -0.91 -5.66 13.13
CA TRP A 63 -1.30 -5.30 11.77
C TRP A 63 -0.29 -4.32 11.20
N LEU A 64 -0.19 -4.31 9.88
CA LEU A 64 0.66 -3.39 9.15
C LEU A 64 -0.16 -2.62 8.13
N THR A 65 -0.18 -1.30 8.24
CA THR A 65 -0.61 -0.42 7.14
C THR A 65 0.63 0.14 6.47
N SER A 66 0.71 0.02 5.15
CA SER A 66 1.83 0.56 4.36
C SER A 66 1.37 1.72 3.49
N ILE A 67 2.13 2.82 3.49
CA ILE A 67 1.98 3.91 2.52
C ILE A 67 3.06 3.76 1.45
N PHE A 68 2.64 3.66 0.19
CA PHE A 68 3.52 3.71 -0.95
C PHE A 68 3.47 5.11 -1.58
N TYR A 69 4.63 5.73 -1.76
CA TYR A 69 4.76 7.13 -2.16
C TYR A 69 5.94 7.37 -3.12
N ARG A 70 5.88 8.49 -3.85
CA ARG A 70 6.96 9.01 -4.72
C ARG A 70 7.31 10.43 -4.27
N ASP A 71 8.44 10.98 -4.72
CA ASP A 71 8.80 12.37 -4.41
C ASP A 71 7.72 13.36 -4.90
N GLY A 72 7.53 14.46 -4.17
CA GLY A 72 6.54 15.51 -4.53
C GLY A 72 5.08 15.08 -4.37
N ASN A 73 4.79 14.06 -3.56
CA ASN A 73 3.43 13.56 -3.33
C ASN A 73 2.56 14.55 -2.52
N CYS A 74 1.27 14.23 -2.41
CA CYS A 74 0.29 15.04 -1.69
C CYS A 74 0.42 15.05 -0.16
N LEU A 75 1.23 14.17 0.43
CA LEU A 75 1.51 14.13 1.88
C LEU A 75 2.75 14.96 2.27
N GLY A 76 3.54 15.45 1.30
CA GLY A 76 4.73 16.25 1.58
C GLY A 76 5.91 15.47 2.19
N VAL A 77 5.91 14.14 2.04
CA VAL A 77 6.98 13.22 2.50
C VAL A 77 7.86 12.71 1.36
#